data_AF-A0A4Z2J932-F1
#
_entry.id   AF-A0A4Z2J932-F1
#
_cell.length_a   1.000
_cell.length_b   1.000
_cell.length_c   1.000
_cell.angle_alpha   90.00
_cell.angle_beta   90.00
_cell.angle_gamma   90.00
#
_symmetry.space_group_name_H-M   'P 1'
#
loop_
_entity.id
_entity.type
_entity.pdbx_description
1 polymer ?
#
loop_
_entity_poly.entity_id
_entity_poly.type
_entity_poly.pdbx_seq_one_letter_code
_entity_poly.pdbx_strand_id
1 'polypeptide(L)'
;MESEKKKGGGTQEEGKVFAEYASFRVEPEADFYKLRVGRYHGNAGDSLTWHNGKQFTTLDRDHDTYTGNCAHYQKGGWWYNSCAHSNLNGVWYRGGHYRSRYQDGVYWAEFRGGAYSLKKVLSMSEDNDRTFSGIKRDCALDDRHEQHNTTFTCETHTK
;
A
#
# COMPACT_ATOMS: atom_id res chain seq x y z
N MET A 1 -47.65 -17.57 -6.10
CA MET A 1 -46.55 -17.97 -6.98
C MET A 1 -45.27 -17.39 -6.42
N GLU A 2 -44.50 -18.33 -5.92
CA GLU A 2 -43.14 -18.28 -5.41
C GLU A 2 -42.17 -17.64 -6.41
N SER A 3 -41.27 -16.82 -5.90
CA SER A 3 -39.90 -16.82 -6.38
C SER A 3 -38.99 -16.39 -5.22
N GLU A 4 -38.70 -17.37 -4.37
CA GLU A 4 -37.54 -17.35 -3.49
C GLU A 4 -36.28 -17.20 -4.36
N LYS A 5 -35.44 -16.21 -4.07
CA LYS A 5 -34.04 -16.23 -4.53
C LYS A 5 -33.17 -16.54 -3.32
N LYS A 6 -32.88 -17.83 -3.13
CA LYS A 6 -31.98 -18.34 -2.10
C LYS A 6 -30.53 -17.97 -2.42
N LYS A 7 -29.91 -17.38 -1.38
CA LYS A 7 -28.50 -17.28 -0.97
C LYS A 7 -27.45 -18.00 -1.83
N GLY A 8 -26.46 -17.22 -2.28
CA GLY A 8 -25.06 -17.67 -2.37
C GLY A 8 -24.33 -17.22 -1.11
N GLY A 9 -24.20 -18.11 -0.14
CA GLY A 9 -23.46 -17.88 1.09
C GLY A 9 -21.96 -18.05 0.86
N GLY A 10 -21.22 -16.96 0.96
CA GLY A 10 -19.82 -16.96 1.34
C GLY A 10 -19.68 -15.97 2.50
N THR A 11 -19.25 -16.43 3.67
CA THR A 11 -18.85 -15.55 4.76
C THR A 11 -17.59 -14.80 4.33
N GLN A 12 -17.76 -13.66 3.67
CA GLN A 12 -16.71 -12.66 3.56
C GLN A 12 -16.59 -11.96 4.91
N GLU A 13 -15.38 -11.95 5.48
CA GLU A 13 -15.09 -11.05 6.59
C GLU A 13 -15.20 -9.61 6.09
N GLU A 14 -16.23 -8.87 6.51
CA GLU A 14 -16.58 -7.49 6.09
C GLU A 14 -15.51 -6.41 6.34
N GLY A 15 -14.27 -6.79 6.64
CA GLY A 15 -13.19 -5.87 7.00
C GLY A 15 -11.87 -6.05 6.28
N LYS A 16 -11.72 -7.02 5.36
CA LYS A 16 -10.42 -7.35 4.74
C LYS A 16 -10.47 -7.24 3.22
N VAL A 17 -9.55 -6.46 2.66
CA VAL A 17 -9.39 -6.28 1.21
C VAL A 17 -7.92 -6.43 0.83
N PHE A 18 -7.65 -6.65 -0.46
CA PHE A 18 -6.28 -6.75 -0.97
C PHE A 18 -6.07 -5.94 -2.26
N ALA A 19 -4.83 -5.53 -2.45
CA ALA A 19 -4.29 -4.87 -3.63
C ALA A 19 -3.00 -5.58 -4.02
N GLU A 20 -3.00 -6.23 -5.18
CA GLU A 20 -1.88 -6.96 -5.75
C GLU A 20 -1.32 -6.20 -6.95
N TYR A 21 0.01 -6.18 -7.07
CA TYR A 21 0.71 -5.61 -8.22
C TYR A 21 1.59 -6.68 -8.85
N ALA A 22 1.43 -6.89 -10.15
CA ALA A 22 2.14 -7.90 -10.94
C ALA A 22 3.67 -7.70 -11.00
N SER A 23 4.16 -6.55 -10.52
CA SER A 23 5.57 -6.34 -10.21
C SER A 23 5.65 -5.24 -9.17
N PHE A 24 6.51 -5.39 -8.18
CA PHE A 24 6.85 -4.33 -7.24
C PHE A 24 8.36 -4.27 -7.10
N ARG A 25 8.94 -3.11 -7.39
CA ARG A 25 10.38 -2.86 -7.23
C ARG A 25 10.61 -1.49 -6.61
N VAL A 26 11.62 -1.43 -5.76
CA VAL A 26 12.24 -0.20 -5.29
C VAL A 26 13.60 -0.08 -5.97
N GLU A 27 13.83 1.01 -6.70
CA GLU A 27 15.12 1.28 -7.35
C GLU A 27 16.21 1.56 -6.28
N PRO A 28 17.51 1.50 -6.62
CA PRO A 28 18.58 1.78 -5.66
C PRO A 28 18.56 3.22 -5.11
N GLU A 29 19.36 3.47 -4.07
CA GLU A 29 19.52 4.80 -3.47
C GLU A 29 19.94 5.87 -4.49
N ALA A 30 20.76 5.50 -5.50
CA ALA A 30 21.17 6.40 -6.59
C ALA A 30 19.97 6.96 -7.40
N ASP A 31 18.84 6.26 -7.37
CA ASP A 31 17.57 6.64 -7.97
C ASP A 31 16.55 7.17 -6.94
N PHE A 32 17.00 7.44 -5.72
CA PHE A 32 16.21 7.89 -4.57
C PHE A 32 15.08 6.91 -4.23
N TYR A 33 15.38 5.62 -4.25
CA TYR A 33 14.44 4.55 -3.92
C TYR A 33 13.15 4.59 -4.72
N LYS A 34 13.21 5.02 -6.00
CA LYS A 34 12.03 5.20 -6.85
C LYS A 34 11.14 3.95 -6.90
N LEU A 35 9.83 4.14 -6.78
CA LEU A 35 8.87 3.05 -6.86
C LEU A 35 8.60 2.65 -8.31
N ARG A 36 8.57 1.34 -8.58
CA ARG A 36 8.05 0.75 -9.80
C ARG A 36 6.97 -0.26 -9.44
N VAL A 37 5.76 -0.03 -9.92
CA VAL A 37 4.66 -0.98 -9.79
C VAL A 37 4.12 -1.39 -11.16
N GLY A 38 3.74 -2.67 -11.24
CA GLY A 38 3.14 -3.30 -12.41
C GLY A 38 1.62 -3.14 -12.41
N ARG A 39 0.95 -3.98 -13.21
CA ARG A 39 -0.51 -3.97 -13.31
C ARG A 39 -1.15 -4.34 -11.97
N TYR A 40 -2.14 -3.55 -11.58
CA TYR A 40 -2.97 -3.78 -10.40
C TYR A 40 -4.00 -4.91 -10.60
N HIS A 41 -4.24 -5.68 -9.54
CA HIS A 41 -5.37 -6.60 -9.36
C HIS A 41 -5.83 -6.56 -7.89
N GLY A 42 -7.13 -6.71 -7.63
CA GLY A 42 -7.63 -6.83 -6.25
C GLY A 42 -8.97 -6.16 -6.04
N ASN A 43 -9.40 -6.10 -4.78
CA ASN A 43 -10.69 -5.54 -4.36
C ASN A 43 -10.59 -4.35 -3.40
N ALA A 44 -9.37 -3.89 -3.08
CA ALA A 44 -9.14 -2.68 -2.28
C ALA A 44 -9.23 -1.36 -3.09
N GLY A 45 -9.37 -1.44 -4.42
CA GLY A 45 -9.11 -0.33 -5.34
C GLY A 45 -7.61 -0.02 -5.47
N ASP A 46 -7.23 0.75 -6.50
CA ASP A 46 -5.83 1.03 -6.84
C ASP A 46 -5.40 2.40 -6.30
N SER A 47 -4.74 2.41 -5.14
CA SER A 47 -4.17 3.64 -4.55
C SER A 47 -2.65 3.74 -4.63
N LEU A 48 -1.94 2.77 -5.24
CA LEU A 48 -0.48 2.78 -5.33
C LEU A 48 0.02 3.10 -6.74
N THR A 49 -0.75 2.82 -7.80
CA THR A 49 -0.33 3.18 -9.17
C THR A 49 -0.13 4.69 -9.34
N TRP A 50 -0.85 5.52 -8.59
CA TRP A 50 -0.63 6.98 -8.53
C TRP A 50 0.81 7.36 -8.10
N HIS A 51 1.46 6.48 -7.35
CA HIS A 51 2.81 6.64 -6.83
C HIS A 51 3.88 6.03 -7.73
N ASN A 52 3.48 5.38 -8.84
CA ASN A 52 4.41 4.72 -9.74
C ASN A 52 5.39 5.72 -10.37
N GLY A 53 6.68 5.40 -10.33
CA GLY A 53 7.76 6.25 -10.83
C GLY A 53 8.13 7.42 -9.92
N LYS A 54 7.52 7.55 -8.73
CA LYS A 54 7.86 8.59 -7.76
C LYS A 54 9.04 8.17 -6.90
N GLN A 55 9.85 9.16 -6.53
CA GLN A 55 10.98 8.98 -5.64
C GLN A 55 10.50 8.96 -4.19
N PHE A 56 11.28 8.36 -3.30
CA PHE A 56 10.93 8.27 -1.90
C PHE A 56 11.24 9.59 -1.20
N THR A 57 10.25 10.14 -0.51
CA THR A 57 10.34 11.42 0.20
C THR A 57 10.25 11.18 1.69
N THR A 58 11.12 11.84 2.46
CA THR A 58 11.17 11.81 3.93
C THR A 58 11.11 13.22 4.50
N LEU A 59 11.08 13.33 5.84
CA LEU A 59 11.03 14.62 6.53
C LEU A 59 12.27 15.48 6.25
N ASP A 60 13.41 14.85 5.98
CA ASP A 60 14.71 15.48 5.77
C ASP A 60 15.15 15.53 4.30
N ARG A 61 14.47 14.80 3.40
CA ARG A 61 14.77 14.74 1.97
C ARG A 61 13.50 14.82 1.15
N ASP A 62 13.30 15.98 0.50
CA ASP A 62 12.13 16.25 -0.33
C ASP A 62 12.37 15.89 -1.79
N HIS A 63 11.69 14.84 -2.26
CA HIS A 63 11.72 14.37 -3.64
C HIS A 63 10.30 14.28 -4.25
N ASP A 64 9.32 14.90 -3.60
CA ASP A 64 7.94 14.89 -4.10
C ASP A 64 7.70 15.99 -5.14
N THR A 65 6.50 16.05 -5.71
CA THR A 65 6.17 17.03 -6.76
C THR A 65 5.28 18.16 -6.24
N TYR A 66 5.07 18.26 -4.94
CA TYR A 66 4.33 19.33 -4.31
C TYR A 66 5.25 20.52 -4.02
N THR A 67 4.68 21.72 -3.85
CA THR A 67 5.49 22.94 -3.59
C THR A 67 6.07 22.98 -2.17
N GLY A 68 5.69 22.06 -1.30
CA GLY A 68 6.29 21.85 0.01
C GLY A 68 6.39 20.36 0.30
N ASN A 69 6.94 19.99 1.44
CA ASN A 69 7.25 18.60 1.73
C ASN A 69 6.03 17.82 2.25
N CYS A 70 5.52 16.87 1.48
CA CYS A 70 4.40 16.00 1.84
C CYS A 70 4.67 15.12 3.05
N ALA A 71 5.91 14.70 3.29
CA ALA A 71 6.25 13.94 4.50
C ALA A 71 6.01 14.74 5.77
N HIS A 72 6.18 16.07 5.76
CA HIS A 72 5.85 16.92 6.91
C HIS A 72 4.34 16.97 7.20
N TYR A 73 3.52 16.94 6.15
CA TYR A 73 2.06 17.01 6.27
C TYR A 73 1.43 15.65 6.58
N GLN A 74 1.88 14.58 5.91
CA GLN A 74 1.34 13.23 6.03
C GLN A 74 2.07 12.34 7.06
N LYS A 75 3.08 12.89 7.74
CA LYS A 75 3.72 12.29 8.93
C LYS A 75 4.33 10.89 8.71
N GLY A 76 4.88 10.65 7.52
CA GLY A 76 5.56 9.41 7.18
C GLY A 76 6.38 9.55 5.91
N GLY A 77 7.36 8.67 5.72
CA GLY A 77 8.09 8.58 4.46
C GLY A 77 7.30 7.76 3.43
N TRP A 78 7.16 8.27 2.22
CA TRP A 78 6.42 7.59 1.15
C TRP A 78 6.87 8.06 -0.24
N TRP A 79 6.44 7.34 -1.27
CA TRP A 79 6.61 7.73 -2.67
C TRP A 79 5.60 8.82 -3.06
N TYR A 80 5.72 10.00 -2.47
CA TYR A 80 4.76 11.09 -2.70
C TYR A 80 4.84 11.65 -4.13
N ASN A 81 3.67 11.99 -4.68
CA ASN A 81 3.51 12.80 -5.89
C ASN A 81 3.14 14.23 -5.46
N SER A 82 1.98 14.77 -5.87
CA SER A 82 1.33 15.88 -5.15
C SER A 82 0.69 15.34 -3.86
N CYS A 83 1.55 14.89 -2.95
CA CYS A 83 1.28 14.04 -1.79
C CYS A 83 0.78 12.64 -2.17
N ALA A 84 -0.35 12.17 -1.66
CA ALA A 84 -0.63 10.74 -1.69
C ALA A 84 -2.11 10.37 -1.87
N HIS A 85 -2.31 9.21 -2.51
CA HIS A 85 -3.56 8.46 -2.52
C HIS A 85 -3.47 7.23 -1.60
N SER A 86 -2.28 6.85 -1.18
CA SER A 86 -2.04 5.91 -0.09
C SER A 86 -0.87 6.39 0.77
N ASN A 87 -0.92 6.09 2.05
CA ASN A 87 0.23 6.23 2.93
C ASN A 87 0.16 5.11 3.97
N LEU A 88 0.96 4.06 3.78
CA LEU A 88 0.98 2.93 4.71
C LEU A 88 1.94 3.17 5.89
N ASN A 89 2.73 4.24 5.83
CA ASN A 89 3.73 4.64 6.83
C ASN A 89 3.28 5.86 7.67
N GLY A 90 2.01 6.24 7.58
CA GLY A 90 1.45 7.36 8.33
C GLY A 90 1.15 7.02 9.80
N VAL A 91 0.49 7.96 10.48
CA VAL A 91 0.08 7.82 11.88
C VAL A 91 -1.02 6.77 11.99
N TRP A 92 -0.79 5.76 12.82
CA TRP A 92 -1.80 4.78 13.13
C TRP A 92 -2.81 5.37 14.13
N TYR A 93 -4.07 5.55 13.69
CA TYR A 93 -5.14 6.09 14.52
C TYR A 93 -6.09 4.97 14.96
N ARG A 94 -6.22 4.82 16.28
CA ARG A 94 -7.13 3.82 16.85
C ARG A 94 -8.58 4.16 16.54
N GLY A 95 -9.33 3.18 16.01
CA GLY A 95 -10.77 3.32 15.77
C GLY A 95 -11.13 3.72 14.34
N GLY A 96 -10.15 3.83 13.45
CA GLY A 96 -10.37 4.06 12.03
C GLY A 96 -10.50 5.53 11.68
N HIS A 97 -11.70 6.10 11.87
CA HIS A 97 -11.93 7.50 11.50
C HIS A 97 -11.13 8.43 12.41
N TYR A 98 -10.37 9.31 11.78
CA TYR A 98 -9.59 10.33 12.47
C TYR A 98 -9.88 11.71 11.88
N ARG A 99 -9.52 12.75 12.63
CA ARG A 99 -9.63 14.13 12.19
C ARG A 99 -8.24 14.73 12.24
N SER A 100 -7.67 14.95 11.06
CA SER A 100 -6.47 15.75 10.88
C SER A 100 -6.72 16.78 9.79
N ARG A 101 -5.96 17.88 9.85
CA ARG A 101 -5.94 18.90 8.80
C ARG A 101 -5.35 18.34 7.50
N TYR A 102 -4.58 17.25 7.61
CA TYR A 102 -3.95 16.55 6.50
C TYR A 102 -4.35 15.07 6.52
N GLN A 103 -4.15 14.36 5.41
CA GLN A 103 -4.35 12.91 5.35
C GLN A 103 -3.07 12.23 5.85
N ASP A 104 -2.87 12.23 7.17
CA ASP A 104 -1.65 11.76 7.82
C ASP A 104 -1.76 10.39 8.49
N GLY A 105 -2.87 9.69 8.27
CA GLY A 105 -3.10 8.34 8.78
C GLY A 105 -2.42 7.24 7.98
N VAL A 106 -2.59 5.99 8.43
CA VAL A 106 -2.31 4.79 7.62
C VAL A 106 -3.51 4.53 6.70
N TYR A 107 -3.52 4.96 5.45
CA TYR A 107 -4.74 4.88 4.62
C TYR A 107 -4.51 4.36 3.20
N TRP A 108 -5.64 3.92 2.62
CA TRP A 108 -5.78 3.52 1.22
C TRP A 108 -7.04 4.19 0.66
N ALA A 109 -6.87 5.22 -0.17
CA ALA A 109 -7.95 6.14 -0.52
C ALA A 109 -9.12 5.44 -1.23
N GLU A 110 -8.85 4.53 -2.15
CA GLU A 110 -9.89 3.85 -2.93
C GLU A 110 -10.74 2.87 -2.07
N PHE A 111 -10.28 2.50 -0.88
CA PHE A 111 -11.02 1.59 0.00
C PHE A 111 -11.88 2.31 1.05
N ARG A 112 -11.27 3.19 1.87
CA ARG A 112 -11.96 3.88 2.98
C ARG A 112 -11.71 5.39 3.01
N GLY A 113 -11.10 5.93 1.95
CA GLY A 113 -10.74 7.34 1.85
C GLY A 113 -9.54 7.73 2.72
N GLY A 114 -9.09 8.97 2.55
CA GLY A 114 -7.93 9.50 3.27
C GLY A 114 -8.16 9.79 4.75
N ALA A 115 -9.40 9.79 5.25
CA ALA A 115 -9.74 10.12 6.65
C ALA A 115 -9.98 8.88 7.55
N TYR A 116 -9.61 7.69 7.06
CA TYR A 116 -9.72 6.43 7.78
C TYR A 116 -8.35 5.75 7.89
N SER A 117 -7.88 5.53 9.11
CA SER A 117 -6.65 4.81 9.40
C SER A 117 -6.92 3.30 9.48
N LEU A 118 -6.20 2.51 8.71
CA LEU A 118 -6.36 1.06 8.65
C LEU A 118 -5.85 0.42 9.94
N LYS A 119 -6.55 -0.64 10.36
CA LYS A 119 -6.17 -1.37 11.58
C LYS A 119 -4.87 -2.13 11.37
N LYS A 120 -4.74 -2.80 10.23
CA LYS A 120 -3.60 -3.65 9.89
C LYS A 120 -3.35 -3.60 8.39
N VAL A 121 -2.07 -3.56 8.04
CA VAL A 121 -1.58 -3.64 6.68
C VAL A 121 -0.51 -4.73 6.67
N LEU A 122 -0.62 -5.67 5.75
CA LEU A 122 0.40 -6.69 5.50
C LEU A 122 0.87 -6.57 4.06
N SER A 123 2.18 -6.57 3.86
CA SER A 123 2.79 -6.67 2.53
C SER A 123 3.41 -8.06 2.41
N MET A 124 3.03 -8.79 1.38
CA MET A 124 3.61 -10.10 1.06
C MET A 124 4.18 -10.01 -0.35
N SER A 125 5.48 -10.20 -0.48
CA SER A 125 6.14 -10.39 -1.77
C SER A 125 6.16 -11.89 -2.05
N GLU A 126 5.55 -12.29 -3.16
CA GLU A 126 5.69 -13.65 -3.68
C GLU A 126 6.85 -13.66 -4.67
N ASP A 127 7.86 -14.48 -4.37
CA ASP A 127 8.92 -14.77 -5.31
C ASP A 127 8.30 -15.55 -6.47
N ASN A 128 8.30 -14.95 -7.67
CA ASN A 128 7.79 -15.61 -8.88
C ASN A 128 8.74 -16.72 -9.39
N ASP A 129 9.64 -17.22 -8.54
CA ASP A 129 10.63 -18.19 -8.91
C ASP A 129 10.10 -19.61 -8.68
N ARG A 130 9.39 -20.13 -9.69
CA ARG A 130 9.19 -21.58 -9.88
C ARG A 130 10.51 -22.26 -10.28
N THR A 131 11.58 -22.10 -9.50
CA THR A 131 12.71 -23.03 -9.41
C THR A 131 13.80 -22.42 -8.54
N PHE A 132 13.88 -22.83 -7.27
CA PHE A 132 15.08 -23.49 -6.74
C PHE A 132 14.84 -23.95 -5.31
N SER A 133 15.03 -25.24 -5.06
CA SER A 133 15.03 -25.79 -3.72
C SER A 133 16.17 -25.18 -2.90
N GLY A 134 15.81 -24.56 -1.78
CA GLY A 134 16.65 -24.46 -0.60
C GLY A 134 17.84 -23.51 -0.71
N ILE A 135 17.65 -22.26 -0.28
CA ILE A 135 18.60 -21.50 0.54
C ILE A 135 17.75 -20.49 1.33
N LYS A 136 17.86 -20.51 2.66
CA LYS A 136 17.32 -19.46 3.54
C LYS A 136 17.93 -18.13 3.12
N ARG A 137 17.12 -17.10 2.88
CA ARG A 137 17.62 -15.72 2.77
C ARG A 137 17.10 -14.90 3.93
N ASP A 138 18.06 -14.45 4.73
CA ASP A 138 17.89 -13.50 5.82
C ASP A 138 17.41 -12.14 5.31
N CYS A 139 16.75 -11.38 6.18
CA CYS A 139 16.12 -10.08 5.95
C CYS A 139 17.11 -8.93 5.61
N ALA A 140 18.02 -9.13 4.67
CA ALA A 140 18.67 -8.04 3.97
C ALA A 140 17.87 -7.77 2.70
N LEU A 141 17.57 -6.49 2.43
CA LEU A 141 17.04 -6.06 1.14
C LEU A 141 18.04 -6.52 0.07
N ASP A 142 17.72 -7.63 -0.59
CA ASP A 142 18.53 -8.26 -1.62
C ASP A 142 18.56 -7.29 -2.81
N ASP A 143 19.73 -6.72 -3.12
CA ASP A 143 19.99 -5.86 -4.30
C ASP A 143 19.76 -6.58 -5.65
N ARG A 144 19.24 -7.82 -5.61
CA ARG A 144 18.79 -8.52 -6.80
C ARG A 144 17.51 -7.88 -7.30
N HIS A 145 17.67 -7.37 -8.51
CA HIS A 145 16.72 -6.82 -9.46
C HIS A 145 15.58 -7.80 -9.85
N GLU A 146 15.04 -8.55 -8.90
CA GLU A 146 14.09 -9.62 -9.11
C GLU A 146 12.65 -9.04 -9.01
N GLN A 147 11.79 -9.43 -9.96
CA GLN A 147 10.42 -8.90 -10.05
C GLN A 147 9.51 -9.79 -9.21
N HIS A 148 9.05 -9.27 -8.08
CA HIS A 148 8.14 -10.00 -7.19
C HIS A 148 6.73 -9.45 -7.36
N ASN A 149 5.75 -10.34 -7.38
CA ASN A 149 4.36 -9.93 -7.16
C ASN A 149 4.26 -9.47 -5.71
N THR A 150 3.59 -8.35 -5.45
CA THR A 150 3.38 -7.89 -4.08
C THR A 150 1.92 -7.64 -3.81
N THR A 151 1.42 -8.27 -2.75
CA THR A 151 0.04 -8.18 -2.30
C THR A 151 -0.02 -7.44 -0.98
N PHE A 152 -0.67 -6.28 -1.01
CA PHE A 152 -1.03 -5.49 0.16
C PHE A 152 -2.40 -5.93 0.65
N THR A 153 -2.47 -6.40 1.89
CA THR A 153 -3.73 -6.77 2.53
C THR A 153 -4.08 -5.72 3.58
N CYS A 154 -5.23 -5.08 3.44
CA CYS A 154 -5.70 -4.00 4.30
C CYS A 154 -6.90 -4.47 5.13
N GLU A 155 -6.85 -4.21 6.43
CA GLU A 155 -7.92 -4.57 7.36
C GLU A 155 -8.47 -3.34 8.10
N THR A 156 -9.80 -3.27 8.23
CA THR A 156 -10.48 -2.21 8.99
C THR A 156 -10.66 -2.57 10.46
N HIS A 157 -10.91 -1.57 11.28
CA HIS A 157 -11.38 -1.78 12.65
C HIS A 157 -12.77 -2.42 12.62
N THR A 158 -12.95 -3.52 13.35
CA THR A 158 -14.25 -4.10 13.66
C THR A 158 -15.01 -3.13 14.56
N LYS A 159 -16.31 -2.97 14.33
CA LYS A 159 -17.20 -2.26 15.27
C LYS A 159 -17.35 -3.06 16.56
#